data_AF-A0A369R275-F1
#
_entry.id   AF-A0A369R275-F1
#
_cell.length_a   1.000
_cell.length_b   1.000
_cell.length_c   1.000
_cell.angle_alpha   90.00
_cell.angle_beta   90.00
_cell.angle_gamma   90.00
#
_symmetry.space_group_name_H-M   'P 1'
#
loop_
_entity.id
_entity.type
_entity.pdbx_description
1 polymer ?
#
loop_
_entity_poly.entity_id
_entity_poly.type
_entity_poly.pdbx_seq_one_letter_code
_entity_poly.pdbx_strand_id
1 'polypeptide(L)'
;MSEQEIVFDDFIDAASNSFGAAQKGIGLPEGMQSAMMISEAELTIKTGMRMNKGRLALEPVSSASSVKGGVQPDALSTVTIRYVAARSEGAASNTPQKTRDEVLREVSSRKDLTRLQDILGTLDMNADYVKELDLWTVKVTDDRSRVVRVLNIEDKK
;
A
#
# COMPACT_ATOMS: atom_id res chain seq x y z
N MET A 1 28.91 -0.67 -13.35
CA MET A 1 27.73 0.20 -13.45
C MET A 1 27.05 0.16 -12.10
N SER A 2 26.81 1.31 -11.46
CA SER A 2 26.40 1.35 -10.05
C SER A 2 24.97 0.85 -9.86
N GLU A 3 24.78 -0.06 -8.90
CA GLU A 3 23.48 -0.37 -8.34
C GLU A 3 22.88 0.93 -7.79
N GLN A 4 21.81 1.43 -8.42
CA GLN A 4 21.10 2.60 -7.90
C GLN A 4 20.26 2.14 -6.72
N GLU A 5 20.81 2.30 -5.52
CA GLU A 5 20.08 2.18 -4.27
C GLU A 5 19.14 3.39 -4.16
N ILE A 6 17.84 3.15 -4.24
CA ILE A 6 16.82 4.19 -4.07
C ILE A 6 16.29 4.06 -2.65
N VAL A 7 16.39 5.14 -1.88
CA VAL A 7 15.75 5.22 -0.57
C VAL A 7 14.24 5.27 -0.78
N PHE A 8 13.51 4.38 -0.10
CA PHE A 8 12.07 4.23 -0.32
C PHE A 8 11.29 5.52 -0.11
N ASP A 9 11.59 6.26 0.95
CA ASP A 9 10.89 7.51 1.27
C ASP A 9 11.07 8.55 0.16
N ASP A 10 12.30 8.73 -0.34
CA ASP A 10 12.60 9.62 -1.47
C ASP A 10 11.86 9.21 -2.75
N PHE A 11 11.71 7.90 -2.98
CA PHE A 11 10.96 7.38 -4.11
C PHE A 11 9.46 7.70 -4.00
N ILE A 12 8.86 7.51 -2.83
CA ILE A 12 7.45 7.83 -2.59
C ILE A 12 7.21 9.33 -2.78
N ASP A 13 8.10 10.18 -2.27
CA ASP A 13 8.01 11.63 -2.44
C ASP A 13 8.11 12.03 -3.92
N ALA A 14 9.07 11.46 -4.66
CA ALA A 14 9.21 11.71 -6.09
C ALA A 14 7.98 11.25 -6.89
N ALA A 15 7.45 10.06 -6.60
CA ALA A 15 6.26 9.53 -7.26
C ALA A 15 5.02 10.38 -6.96
N SER A 16 4.85 10.81 -5.70
CA SER A 16 3.76 11.69 -5.26
C SER A 16 3.82 13.06 -5.96
N ASN A 17 5.01 13.65 -6.04
CA ASN A 17 5.24 14.91 -6.72
C ASN A 17 4.99 14.80 -8.24
N SER A 18 5.44 13.71 -8.86
CA SER A 18 5.20 13.43 -10.28
C SER A 18 3.71 13.28 -10.59
N PHE A 19 2.98 12.56 -9.74
CA PHE A 19 1.54 12.41 -9.85
C PHE A 19 0.79 13.74 -9.70
N GLY A 20 1.16 14.55 -8.70
CA GLY A 20 0.61 15.89 -8.52
C GLY A 20 0.91 16.83 -9.70
N ALA A 21 2.08 16.71 -10.33
CA ALA A 21 2.42 17.47 -11.53
C ALA A 21 1.63 17.01 -12.76
N ALA A 22 1.43 15.71 -12.94
CA ALA A 22 0.64 15.15 -14.03
C ALA A 22 -0.83 15.62 -13.96
N GLN A 23 -1.41 15.71 -12.76
CA GLN A 23 -2.75 16.26 -12.56
C GLN A 23 -2.86 17.73 -12.95
N LYS A 24 -1.82 18.54 -12.67
CA LYS A 24 -1.78 19.96 -13.07
C LYS A 24 -1.64 20.15 -14.58
N GLY A 25 -1.00 19.20 -15.28
CA GLY A 25 -0.78 19.24 -16.72
C GLY A 25 -2.01 18.85 -17.55
N ILE A 26 -2.99 18.18 -16.94
CA ILE A 26 -4.27 17.91 -17.57
C ILE A 26 -5.11 19.20 -17.48
N GLY A 27 -5.06 20.01 -18.52
CA GLY A 27 -5.77 21.29 -18.59
C GLY A 27 -7.25 21.12 -18.30
N LEU A 28 -7.69 21.59 -17.13
CA LEU A 28 -9.07 21.49 -16.70
C LEU A 28 -9.90 22.58 -17.39
N PRO A 29 -11.09 22.27 -17.92
CA PRO A 29 -12.06 23.28 -18.32
C PRO A 29 -12.36 24.22 -17.15
N GLU A 30 -12.58 25.51 -17.42
CA GLU A 30 -12.91 26.50 -16.38
C GLU A 30 -14.07 26.00 -15.50
N GLY A 31 -13.80 25.90 -14.19
CA GLY A 31 -14.77 25.41 -13.20
C GLY A 31 -14.61 23.94 -12.77
N MET A 32 -13.73 23.15 -13.41
CA MET A 32 -13.45 21.78 -12.99
C MET A 32 -12.21 21.74 -12.07
N GLN A 33 -12.38 21.32 -10.82
CA GLN A 33 -11.26 21.21 -9.87
C GLN A 33 -10.40 19.99 -10.21
N SER A 34 -9.07 20.16 -10.18
CA SER A 34 -8.06 19.13 -10.51
C SER A 34 -8.24 17.82 -9.73
N ALA A 35 -8.86 17.91 -8.54
CA ALA A 35 -9.23 16.79 -7.69
C ALA A 35 -10.37 15.90 -8.23
N MET A 36 -11.07 16.28 -9.30
CA MET A 36 -12.15 15.46 -9.90
C MET A 36 -11.64 14.40 -10.90
N MET A 37 -10.41 14.50 -11.41
CA MET A 37 -10.02 13.71 -12.59
C MET A 37 -9.30 12.39 -12.30
N ILE A 38 -8.87 12.13 -11.06
CA ILE A 38 -8.26 10.84 -10.69
C ILE A 38 -8.85 10.37 -9.36
N SER A 39 -9.82 9.45 -9.44
CA SER A 39 -10.42 8.82 -8.26
C SER A 39 -9.48 7.78 -7.62
N GLU A 40 -8.58 7.18 -8.40
CA GLU A 40 -7.61 6.18 -7.92
C GLU A 40 -6.42 6.09 -8.90
N ALA A 41 -5.18 6.07 -8.38
CA ALA A 41 -4.02 5.67 -9.16
C ALA A 41 -3.22 4.60 -8.40
N GLU A 42 -2.95 3.47 -9.06
CA GLU A 42 -2.17 2.37 -8.51
C GLU A 42 -0.78 2.31 -9.16
N LEU A 43 0.27 2.36 -8.35
CA LEU A 43 1.66 2.14 -8.73
C LEU A 43 2.13 0.81 -8.15
N THR A 44 2.32 -0.18 -9.02
CA THR A 44 2.79 -1.52 -8.63
C THR A 44 4.22 -1.74 -9.12
N ILE A 45 5.13 -2.08 -8.20
CA ILE A 45 6.57 -2.23 -8.44
C ILE A 45 7.03 -3.60 -7.96
N LYS A 46 7.80 -4.30 -8.79
CA LYS A 46 8.52 -5.51 -8.38
C LYS A 46 9.92 -5.13 -7.89
N THR A 47 10.23 -5.47 -6.65
CA THR A 47 11.50 -5.12 -6.01
C THR A 47 12.13 -6.35 -5.36
N GLY A 48 13.46 -6.39 -5.34
CA GLY A 48 14.19 -7.14 -4.33
C GLY A 48 14.20 -6.35 -3.03
N MET A 49 14.12 -7.03 -1.89
CA MET A 49 14.20 -6.40 -0.57
C MET A 49 15.50 -6.81 0.11
N ARG A 50 16.31 -5.83 0.55
CA ARG A 50 17.52 -6.08 1.32
C ARG A 50 17.51 -5.25 2.60
N MET A 51 17.79 -5.90 3.73
CA MET A 51 17.95 -5.20 5.00
C MET A 51 19.39 -4.69 5.12
N ASN A 52 19.57 -3.38 5.25
CA ASN A 52 20.89 -2.75 5.39
C ASN A 52 20.89 -1.85 6.63
N LYS A 53 21.63 -2.24 7.69
CA LYS A 53 21.79 -1.46 8.93
C LYS A 53 20.47 -0.97 9.55
N GLY A 54 19.43 -1.81 9.55
CA GLY A 54 18.11 -1.48 10.09
C GLY A 54 17.24 -0.63 9.17
N ARG A 55 17.69 -0.33 7.95
CA ARG A 55 16.90 0.29 6.90
C ARG A 55 16.57 -0.74 5.83
N LEU A 56 15.33 -0.68 5.36
CA LEU A 56 14.88 -1.50 4.25
C LEU A 56 15.31 -0.84 2.93
N ALA A 57 16.25 -1.46 2.23
CA ALA A 57 16.63 -1.05 0.88
C ALA A 57 15.77 -1.81 -0.13
N LEU A 58 15.18 -1.07 -1.06
CA LEU A 58 14.40 -1.61 -2.17
C LEU A 58 15.25 -1.53 -3.44
N GLU A 59 15.40 -2.66 -4.10
CA GLU A 59 16.13 -2.75 -5.35
C GLU A 59 15.11 -3.03 -6.47
N PRO A 60 14.70 -2.02 -7.26
CA PRO A 60 13.75 -2.22 -8.35
C PRO A 60 14.30 -3.22 -9.35
N VAL A 61 13.49 -4.21 -9.70
CA VAL A 61 13.89 -5.20 -10.70
C VAL A 61 13.75 -4.56 -12.08
N SER A 62 14.88 -4.13 -12.64
CA SER A 62 14.90 -3.65 -14.02
C SER A 62 14.75 -4.82 -15.00
N SER A 63 14.14 -4.57 -16.16
CA SER A 63 14.06 -5.55 -17.25
C SER A 63 15.44 -6.04 -17.70
N ALA A 64 16.47 -5.21 -17.61
CA ALA A 64 17.86 -5.60 -17.89
C ALA A 64 18.46 -6.54 -16.83
N SER A 65 18.03 -6.43 -15.57
CA SER A 65 18.47 -7.29 -14.46
C SER A 65 17.84 -8.69 -14.57
N SER A 66 16.58 -8.77 -15.00
CA SER A 66 15.85 -10.03 -15.21
C SER A 66 16.46 -10.90 -16.31
N VAL A 67 16.97 -10.30 -17.39
CA VAL A 67 17.55 -11.03 -18.54
C VAL A 67 18.92 -11.64 -18.23
N LYS A 68 19.65 -11.09 -17.26
CA LYS A 68 21.00 -11.57 -16.90
C LYS A 68 21.03 -12.67 -15.82
N GLY A 69 19.87 -13.19 -15.42
CA GLY A 69 19.78 -14.26 -14.41
C GLY A 69 20.19 -13.82 -12.99
N GLY A 70 20.35 -12.51 -12.74
CA GLY A 70 20.72 -11.97 -11.42
C GLY A 70 19.55 -11.78 -10.47
N VAL A 71 18.34 -12.18 -10.87
CA VAL A 71 17.12 -12.03 -10.06
C VAL A 71 16.78 -13.40 -9.47
N GLN A 72 16.98 -13.54 -8.16
CA GLN A 72 16.55 -14.72 -7.42
C GLN A 72 15.02 -14.63 -7.24
N PRO A 73 14.22 -15.50 -7.90
CA PRO A 73 12.76 -15.34 -7.94
C PRO A 73 12.11 -15.36 -6.55
N ASP A 74 12.71 -16.11 -5.62
CA ASP A 74 12.23 -16.30 -4.25
C ASP A 74 12.47 -15.08 -3.34
N ALA A 75 13.18 -14.05 -3.81
CA ALA A 75 13.48 -12.83 -3.06
C ALA A 75 12.72 -11.58 -3.58
N LEU A 76 11.69 -11.81 -4.39
CA LEU A 76 10.91 -10.74 -5.01
C LEU A 76 9.69 -10.36 -4.16
N SER A 77 9.50 -9.06 -3.98
CA SER A 77 8.34 -8.47 -3.35
C SER A 77 7.63 -7.51 -4.30
N THR A 78 6.34 -7.34 -4.07
CA THR A 78 5.51 -6.40 -4.81
C THR A 78 5.13 -5.26 -3.88
N VAL A 79 5.51 -4.04 -4.24
CA VAL A 79 5.09 -2.82 -3.56
C VAL A 79 3.97 -2.20 -4.39
N THR A 80 2.78 -2.08 -3.83
CA THR A 80 1.63 -1.41 -4.45
C THR A 80 1.30 -0.15 -3.66
N ILE A 81 1.39 1.00 -4.33
CA ILE A 81 1.05 2.31 -3.77
C ILE A 81 -0.25 2.75 -4.42
N ARG A 82 -1.25 3.09 -3.61
CA ARG A 82 -2.54 3.61 -4.08
C ARG A 82 -2.68 5.06 -3.69
N TYR A 83 -2.76 5.93 -4.68
CA TYR A 83 -3.09 7.33 -4.50
C TYR A 83 -4.60 7.49 -4.62
N VAL A 84 -5.25 7.87 -3.53
CA VAL A 84 -6.69 8.12 -3.48
C VAL A 84 -6.89 9.59 -3.15
N ALA A 85 -7.53 10.34 -4.05
CA ALA A 85 -7.89 11.73 -3.83
C ALA A 85 -9.30 11.79 -3.21
N ALA A 86 -9.39 11.91 -1.89
CA ALA A 86 -10.67 12.12 -1.23
C ALA A 86 -10.97 13.62 -1.10
N ARG A 87 -12.15 14.05 -1.54
CA ARG A 87 -12.64 15.40 -1.22
C ARG A 87 -12.97 15.45 0.27
N SER A 88 -12.40 16.40 1.00
CA SER A 88 -12.97 16.89 2.27
C SER A 88 -14.24 17.68 1.95
N GLU A 89 -15.27 17.02 1.44
CA GLU A 89 -16.56 17.66 1.23
C GLU A 89 -17.35 17.53 2.52
N GLY A 90 -17.32 18.60 3.33
CA GLY A 90 -18.15 18.84 4.49
C GLY A 90 -18.31 17.65 5.43
N ALA A 91 -17.54 17.62 6.52
CA ALA A 91 -17.61 16.67 7.62
C ALA A 91 -19.02 16.09 7.88
N ALA A 92 -19.42 15.09 7.08
CA ALA A 92 -20.32 14.07 7.55
C ALA A 92 -19.59 13.43 8.72
N SER A 93 -20.32 13.09 9.77
CA SER A 93 -19.73 12.34 10.88
C SER A 93 -19.03 11.09 10.28
N ASN A 94 -17.70 11.14 10.13
CA ASN A 94 -16.86 10.04 9.64
C ASN A 94 -16.74 8.99 10.75
N THR A 95 -17.90 8.58 11.27
CA THR A 95 -18.05 7.45 12.15
C THR A 95 -18.15 6.24 11.23
N PRO A 96 -17.25 5.26 11.35
CA PRO A 96 -17.29 4.08 10.52
C PRO A 96 -18.62 3.33 10.73
N GLN A 97 -19.19 2.82 9.65
CA GLN A 97 -20.38 1.98 9.64
C GLN A 97 -20.09 0.62 10.26
N LYS A 98 -18.90 0.06 9.98
CA LYS A 98 -18.43 -1.16 10.63
C LYS A 98 -17.74 -0.82 11.94
N THR A 99 -17.86 -1.70 12.91
CA THR A 99 -17.04 -1.65 14.13
C THR A 99 -15.69 -2.34 13.90
N ARG A 100 -14.67 -1.97 14.69
CA ARG A 100 -13.35 -2.60 14.65
C ARG A 100 -13.45 -4.13 14.79
N ASP A 101 -14.30 -4.61 15.69
CA ASP A 101 -14.48 -6.05 15.95
C ASP A 101 -15.13 -6.78 14.78
N GLU A 102 -16.07 -6.14 14.07
CA GLU A 102 -16.67 -6.71 12.86
C GLU A 102 -15.63 -6.86 11.75
N VAL A 103 -14.79 -5.84 11.55
CA VAL A 103 -13.71 -5.87 10.56
C VAL A 103 -12.68 -6.94 10.90
N LEU A 104 -12.27 -7.05 12.17
CA LEU A 104 -11.34 -8.09 12.61
C LEU A 104 -11.94 -9.50 12.46
N ARG A 105 -13.24 -9.67 12.70
CA ARG A 105 -13.94 -10.94 12.46
C ARG A 105 -14.02 -11.30 10.98
N GLU A 106 -14.34 -10.33 10.14
CA GLU A 106 -14.35 -10.49 8.67
C GLU A 106 -12.96 -10.94 8.20
N VAL A 107 -11.92 -10.24 8.64
CA VAL A 107 -10.54 -10.51 8.25
C VAL A 107 -10.04 -11.85 8.76
N SER A 108 -10.23 -12.18 10.04
CA SER A 108 -9.78 -13.44 10.62
C SER A 108 -10.42 -14.67 9.98
N SER A 109 -11.62 -14.55 9.41
CA SER A 109 -12.30 -15.65 8.71
C SER A 109 -11.76 -15.94 7.30
N ARG A 110 -10.82 -15.13 6.78
CA ARG A 110 -10.31 -15.29 5.42
C ARG A 110 -9.44 -16.54 5.28
N LYS A 111 -9.63 -17.23 4.15
CA LYS A 111 -8.89 -18.46 3.81
C LYS A 111 -7.38 -18.27 3.71
N ASP A 112 -6.92 -17.07 3.33
CA ASP A 112 -5.50 -16.77 3.26
C ASP A 112 -4.90 -16.59 4.66
N LEU A 113 -5.62 -15.94 5.58
CA LEU A 113 -5.12 -15.72 6.95
C LEU A 113 -5.14 -16.99 7.80
N THR A 114 -6.18 -17.81 7.67
CA THR A 114 -6.23 -19.13 8.34
C THR A 114 -5.04 -20.00 7.93
N ARG A 115 -4.72 -20.06 6.63
CA ARG A 115 -3.52 -20.76 6.15
C ARG A 115 -2.22 -20.16 6.68
N LEU A 116 -2.12 -18.83 6.76
CA LEU A 116 -0.93 -18.18 7.32
C LEU A 116 -0.78 -18.50 8.81
N GLN A 117 -1.89 -18.58 9.55
CA GLN A 117 -1.90 -18.95 10.96
C GLN A 117 -1.43 -20.40 11.17
N ASP A 118 -1.83 -21.33 10.29
CA ASP A 118 -1.37 -22.72 10.33
C ASP A 118 0.16 -22.85 10.12
N ILE A 119 0.76 -21.93 9.35
CA ILE A 119 2.19 -21.95 9.01
C ILE A 119 3.03 -21.19 10.03
N LEU A 120 2.56 -20.02 10.45
CA LEU A 120 3.33 -19.05 11.25
C LEU A 120 2.95 -19.07 12.73
N GLY A 121 1.93 -19.84 13.11
CA GLY A 121 1.40 -19.85 14.47
C GLY A 121 0.50 -18.64 14.72
N THR A 122 0.52 -18.14 15.95
CA THR A 122 -0.36 -17.05 16.37
C THR A 122 -0.15 -15.79 15.54
N LEU A 123 -1.24 -15.24 15.00
CA LEU A 123 -1.27 -13.96 14.31
C LEU A 123 -1.96 -12.92 15.19
N ASP A 124 -1.34 -11.75 15.31
CA ASP A 124 -1.96 -10.56 15.90
C ASP A 124 -2.52 -9.66 14.80
N MET A 125 -3.65 -9.01 15.07
CA MET A 125 -4.37 -8.21 14.08
C MET A 125 -4.78 -6.88 14.69
N ASN A 126 -4.37 -5.79 14.05
CA ASN A 126 -4.81 -4.44 14.39
C ASN A 126 -5.56 -3.82 13.21
N ALA A 127 -6.74 -3.28 13.48
CA ALA A 127 -7.55 -2.55 12.51
C ALA A 127 -7.64 -1.08 12.91
N ASP A 128 -7.26 -0.21 11.97
CA ASP A 128 -7.28 1.24 12.08
C ASP A 128 -8.19 1.84 11.00
N TYR A 129 -9.09 2.73 11.39
CA TYR A 129 -9.98 3.40 10.45
C TYR A 129 -9.33 4.67 9.87
N VAL A 130 -9.26 4.73 8.54
CA VAL A 130 -8.69 5.87 7.80
C VAL A 130 -9.84 6.74 7.33
N LYS A 131 -10.15 7.77 8.12
CA LYS A 131 -11.32 8.64 7.92
C LYS A 131 -11.33 9.34 6.57
N GLU A 132 -10.16 9.72 6.09
CA GLU A 132 -9.98 10.42 4.82
C GLU A 132 -10.34 9.52 3.63
N LEU A 133 -10.15 8.21 3.79
CA LEU A 133 -10.33 7.22 2.72
C LEU A 133 -11.58 6.35 2.91
N ASP A 134 -12.33 6.55 3.99
CA ASP A 134 -13.57 5.81 4.30
C ASP A 134 -13.36 4.28 4.29
N LEU A 135 -12.18 3.84 4.78
CA LEU A 135 -11.77 2.44 4.79
C LEU A 135 -11.05 2.05 6.09
N TRP A 136 -11.03 0.75 6.34
CA TRP A 136 -10.27 0.12 7.41
C TRP A 136 -8.98 -0.48 6.88
N THR A 137 -7.86 -0.14 7.50
CA THR A 137 -6.57 -0.80 7.26
C THR A 137 -6.35 -1.83 8.36
N VAL A 138 -6.20 -3.11 7.99
CA VAL A 138 -5.91 -4.19 8.92
C VAL A 138 -4.49 -4.69 8.71
N LYS A 139 -3.67 -4.54 9.74
CA LYS A 139 -2.29 -5.01 9.81
C LYS A 139 -2.26 -6.34 10.57
N VAL A 140 -1.70 -7.36 9.93
CA VAL A 140 -1.53 -8.70 10.50
C VAL A 140 -0.05 -8.94 10.76
N THR A 141 0.30 -9.30 11.99
CA THR A 141 1.68 -9.57 12.42
C THR A 141 1.83 -10.96 13.01
N ASP A 142 3.00 -11.57 12.83
CA ASP A 142 3.36 -12.83 13.49
C ASP A 142 3.88 -12.62 14.93
N ASP A 143 4.24 -13.73 15.59
CA ASP A 143 4.82 -13.77 16.94
C ASP A 143 6.14 -12.99 17.08
N ARG A 144 6.81 -12.70 15.96
CA ARG A 144 8.04 -11.90 15.88
C ARG A 144 7.76 -10.43 15.54
N SER A 145 6.51 -10.00 15.58
CA SER A 145 6.05 -8.66 15.23
C SER A 145 6.35 -8.28 13.77
N ARG A 146 6.55 -9.26 12.88
CA ARG A 146 6.75 -9.01 11.45
C ARG A 146 5.40 -8.89 10.77
N VAL A 147 5.27 -7.91 9.87
CA VAL A 147 4.04 -7.73 9.09
C VAL A 147 3.97 -8.82 8.03
N VAL A 148 2.93 -9.65 8.12
CA VAL A 148 2.70 -10.75 7.17
C VAL A 148 1.59 -10.43 6.18
N ARG A 149 0.71 -9.49 6.55
CA ARG A 149 -0.37 -9.01 5.67
C ARG A 149 -0.80 -7.60 6.03
N VAL A 150 -1.19 -6.85 5.01
CA VAL A 150 -1.97 -5.61 5.14
C VAL A 150 -3.19 -5.75 4.25
N LEU A 151 -4.37 -5.46 4.79
CA LEU A 151 -5.65 -5.55 4.09
C LEU A 151 -6.38 -4.23 4.19
N ASN A 152 -6.90 -3.73 3.07
CA ASN A 152 -7.81 -2.58 3.06
C ASN A 152 -9.23 -3.11 2.89
N ILE A 153 -10.11 -2.74 3.81
CA ILE A 153 -11.52 -3.14 3.84
C ILE A 153 -12.36 -1.87 3.72
N GLU A 154 -13.15 -1.77 2.66
CA GLU A 154 -14.10 -0.66 2.52
C GLU A 154 -15.12 -0.68 3.66
N ASP A 155 -15.41 0.50 4.20
CA ASP A 155 -16.42 0.66 5.24
C ASP A 155 -17.84 0.64 4.65
N LYS A 156 -18.00 1.18 3.43
CA LYS A 156 -19.24 1.14 2.66
C LYS A 156 -19.33 -0.11 1.75
N LYS A 157 -20.56 -0.50 1.44
CA LYS A 157 -20.91 -1.57 0.49
C LYS A 157 -21.10 -1.04 -0.92
#